data_AF-A0A7Y9NHN1-F1
#
_entry.id   AF-A0A7Y9NHN1-F1
#
_cell.length_a   1.000
_cell.length_b   1.000
_cell.length_c   1.000
_cell.angle_alpha   90.00
_cell.angle_beta   90.00
_cell.angle_gamma   90.00
#
_symmetry.space_group_name_H-M   'P 1'
#
loop_
_entity.id
_entity.type
_entity.pdbx_description
1 polymer ?
#
loop_
_entity_poly.entity_id
_entity_poly.type
_entity_poly.pdbx_seq_one_letter_code
_entity_poly.pdbx_strand_id
1 'polypeptide(L)'
;MSGLNQKDVEILRAYATEGNRERYWSYLAQKDGSDGYGLLTLGVVRNDNLPGQVANAYAQGAASDQHERNPALPNRVLAEREWEHFGQTLLQRDLERRERWLDAGKPDLALNLPGRDVQVAHDKAFVEHRLDPNCWTPRILLEATRKNVSEDAAEKVWQQMLNNDNRGLSRATNTVGHAYAAMPWGQATAYVAKLGFYEATMADQALPASNPNVIGIRSSYHGYDEKAGTWHHHPEGGLPMQERNARVVEGLNETREVRLEREQKATQFHPDDSYRQRIETVTYPPSHRSSTAPREPTECLGFNNLTRPTQRPRP
;
A
#
# COMPACT_ATOMS: atom_id res chain seq x y z
N MET A 1 6.63 7.10 -29.38
CA MET A 1 6.98 8.20 -28.46
C MET A 1 6.80 7.68 -27.04
N SER A 2 7.77 7.91 -26.16
CA SER A 2 7.64 7.55 -24.74
C SER A 2 6.75 8.57 -24.03
N GLY A 3 5.96 8.12 -23.05
CA GLY A 3 5.08 8.99 -22.27
C GLY A 3 3.59 8.92 -22.64
N LEU A 4 2.79 9.74 -21.96
CA LEU A 4 1.37 9.92 -22.25
C LEU A 4 1.13 10.91 -23.39
N ASN A 5 0.11 10.67 -24.19
CA ASN A 5 -0.45 11.64 -25.12
C ASN A 5 -1.88 12.03 -24.72
N GLN A 6 -2.52 12.91 -25.51
CA GLN A 6 -3.86 13.41 -25.25
C GLN A 6 -4.92 12.29 -25.18
N LYS A 7 -4.86 11.31 -26.10
CA LYS A 7 -5.76 10.16 -26.11
C LYS A 7 -5.59 9.30 -24.86
N ASP A 8 -4.35 9.15 -24.39
CA ASP A 8 -4.08 8.41 -23.16
C ASP A 8 -4.72 9.11 -21.94
N VAL A 9 -4.61 10.43 -21.86
CA VAL A 9 -5.26 11.23 -20.81
C VAL A 9 -6.78 11.19 -20.90
N GLU A 10 -7.36 11.15 -22.10
CA GLU A 10 -8.81 10.97 -22.28
C GLU A 10 -9.31 9.62 -21.74
N ILE A 11 -8.57 8.53 -21.98
CA ILE A 11 -8.86 7.22 -21.40
C ILE A 11 -8.77 7.26 -19.87
N LEU A 12 -7.69 7.83 -19.33
CA LEU A 12 -7.51 7.98 -17.88
C LEU A 12 -8.60 8.84 -17.25
N ARG A 13 -9.02 9.91 -17.91
CA ARG A 13 -10.12 10.78 -17.46
C ARG A 13 -11.44 10.02 -17.40
N ALA A 14 -11.77 9.23 -18.41
CA ALA A 14 -12.98 8.41 -18.39
C ALA A 14 -12.99 7.45 -17.19
N TYR A 15 -11.90 6.72 -16.96
CA TYR A 15 -11.78 5.83 -15.81
C TYR A 15 -11.82 6.58 -14.47
N ALA A 16 -11.17 7.74 -14.37
CA ALA A 16 -11.21 8.55 -13.15
C ALA A 16 -12.63 9.07 -12.85
N THR A 17 -13.36 9.55 -13.88
CA THR A 17 -14.75 10.02 -13.77
C THR A 17 -15.71 8.91 -13.35
N GLU A 18 -15.52 7.70 -13.85
CA GLU A 18 -16.31 6.52 -13.46
C GLU A 18 -15.90 5.94 -12.09
N GLY A 19 -14.81 6.45 -11.50
CA GLY A 19 -14.20 5.90 -10.30
C GLY A 19 -13.66 4.49 -10.51
N ASN A 20 -13.24 4.15 -11.74
CA ASN A 20 -12.73 2.84 -12.11
C ASN A 20 -11.22 2.73 -11.82
N ARG A 21 -10.91 2.55 -10.54
CA ARG A 21 -9.53 2.47 -10.05
C ARG A 21 -8.73 1.36 -10.71
N GLU A 22 -9.31 0.17 -10.83
CA GLU A 22 -8.59 -0.97 -11.40
C GLU A 22 -8.19 -0.69 -12.86
N ARG A 23 -9.08 -0.14 -13.68
CA ARG A 23 -8.79 0.16 -15.09
C ARG A 23 -7.82 1.33 -15.24
N TYR A 24 -7.97 2.38 -14.44
CA TYR A 24 -7.03 3.52 -14.43
C TYR A 24 -5.58 3.06 -14.22
N TRP A 25 -5.33 2.30 -13.14
CA TRP A 25 -3.98 1.84 -12.82
C TRP A 25 -3.49 0.72 -13.75
N SER A 26 -4.39 -0.14 -14.24
CA SER A 26 -4.05 -1.17 -15.24
C SER A 26 -3.60 -0.55 -16.56
N TYR A 27 -4.22 0.55 -16.98
CA TYR A 27 -3.83 1.27 -18.19
C TYR A 27 -2.42 1.84 -18.05
N LEU A 28 -2.14 2.54 -16.95
CA LEU A 28 -0.80 3.08 -16.66
C LEU A 28 0.27 2.00 -16.57
N ALA A 29 -0.04 0.89 -15.91
CA ALA A 29 0.90 -0.23 -15.71
C ALA A 29 1.26 -0.96 -17.00
N GLN A 30 0.41 -0.91 -18.03
CA GLN A 30 0.67 -1.54 -19.34
C GLN A 30 1.28 -0.60 -20.37
N LYS A 31 1.37 0.70 -20.07
CA LYS A 31 1.90 1.68 -21.01
C LYS A 31 3.41 1.49 -21.18
N ASP A 32 3.85 1.43 -22.43
CA ASP A 32 5.29 1.36 -22.75
C ASP A 32 6.06 2.52 -22.09
N GLY A 33 7.09 2.18 -21.33
CA GLY A 33 7.91 3.13 -20.58
C GLY A 33 7.41 3.44 -19.17
N SER A 34 6.39 2.74 -18.65
CA SER A 34 5.95 2.87 -17.26
C SER A 34 7.06 2.48 -16.26
N ASP A 35 7.19 3.24 -15.18
CA ASP A 35 8.19 3.05 -14.11
C ASP A 35 7.81 2.02 -13.03
N GLY A 36 6.61 1.42 -13.13
CA GLY A 36 6.09 0.46 -12.16
C GLY A 36 5.15 1.06 -11.11
N TYR A 37 4.94 2.38 -11.07
CA TYR A 37 4.01 3.01 -10.13
C TYR A 37 2.58 2.49 -10.30
N GLY A 38 2.08 2.42 -11.54
CA GLY A 38 0.75 1.86 -11.83
C GLY A 38 0.59 0.41 -11.34
N LEU A 39 1.63 -0.42 -11.49
CA LEU A 39 1.61 -1.82 -11.06
C LEU A 39 1.61 -1.95 -9.54
N LEU A 40 2.42 -1.13 -8.85
CA LEU A 40 2.45 -1.08 -7.39
C LEU A 40 1.08 -0.69 -6.84
N THR A 41 0.46 0.37 -7.39
CA THR A 41 -0.86 0.83 -6.95
C THR A 41 -1.96 -0.16 -7.30
N LEU A 42 -1.86 -0.90 -8.39
CA LEU A 42 -2.81 -1.95 -8.73
C LEU A 42 -2.88 -3.04 -7.65
N GLY A 43 -1.74 -3.41 -7.06
CA GLY A 43 -1.68 -4.34 -5.92
C GLY A 43 -2.41 -3.81 -4.68
N VAL A 44 -2.37 -2.50 -4.44
CA VAL A 44 -3.12 -1.84 -3.36
C VAL A 44 -4.63 -1.87 -3.65
N VAL A 45 -5.02 -1.55 -4.88
CA VAL A 45 -6.42 -1.48 -5.32
C VAL A 45 -7.10 -2.85 -5.27
N ARG A 46 -6.40 -3.90 -5.69
CA ARG A 46 -6.92 -5.27 -5.66
C ARG A 46 -6.69 -5.99 -4.34
N ASN A 47 -5.77 -5.49 -3.51
CA ASN A 47 -5.35 -6.10 -2.26
C ASN A 47 -4.95 -7.58 -2.43
N ASP A 48 -4.32 -7.90 -3.56
CA ASP A 48 -4.05 -9.27 -4.03
C ASP A 48 -2.58 -9.68 -3.93
N ASN A 49 -1.70 -8.77 -3.51
CA ASN A 49 -0.30 -9.05 -3.20
C ASN A 49 0.10 -8.47 -1.82
N LEU A 50 1.19 -9.00 -1.28
CA LEU A 50 1.68 -8.62 0.05
C LEU A 50 1.98 -7.12 0.18
N PRO A 51 2.67 -6.44 -0.77
CA PRO A 51 2.90 -5.00 -0.66
C PRO A 51 1.61 -4.17 -0.59
N GLY A 52 0.61 -4.52 -1.39
CA GLY A 52 -0.70 -3.88 -1.38
C GLY A 52 -1.42 -4.09 -0.05
N GLN A 53 -1.39 -5.31 0.49
CA GLN A 53 -1.95 -5.64 1.80
C GLN A 53 -1.28 -4.89 2.94
N VAL A 54 0.06 -4.78 2.91
CA VAL A 54 0.83 -3.99 3.88
C VAL A 54 0.45 -2.51 3.80
N ALA A 55 0.34 -1.94 2.60
CA ALA A 55 -0.05 -0.54 2.43
C ALA A 55 -1.47 -0.27 2.97
N ASN A 56 -2.44 -1.13 2.65
CA ASN A 56 -3.80 -1.00 3.15
C ASN A 56 -3.89 -1.15 4.68
N ALA A 57 -3.22 -2.15 5.24
CA ALA A 57 -3.20 -2.37 6.70
C ALA A 57 -2.50 -1.23 7.44
N TYR A 58 -1.40 -0.71 6.88
CA TYR A 58 -0.70 0.45 7.41
C TYR A 58 -1.60 1.69 7.41
N ALA A 59 -2.26 1.98 6.29
CA ALA A 59 -3.16 3.13 6.17
C ALA A 59 -4.32 3.05 7.16
N GLN A 60 -4.91 1.85 7.34
CA GLN A 60 -5.96 1.63 8.32
C GLN A 60 -5.46 1.77 9.76
N GLY A 61 -4.28 1.23 10.08
CA GLY A 61 -3.69 1.39 11.39
C GLY A 61 -3.36 2.85 11.72
N ALA A 62 -2.77 3.56 10.77
CA ALA A 62 -2.51 4.99 10.89
C ALA A 62 -3.80 5.80 11.04
N ALA A 63 -4.87 5.49 10.32
CA ALA A 63 -6.15 6.17 10.51
C ALA A 63 -6.73 5.91 11.92
N SER A 64 -6.52 4.71 12.48
CA SER A 64 -7.10 4.30 13.76
C SER A 64 -6.48 4.98 14.98
N ASP A 65 -5.27 5.51 14.86
CA ASP A 65 -4.52 6.19 15.93
C ASP A 65 -4.12 7.63 15.56
N GLN A 66 -4.69 8.20 14.49
CA GLN A 66 -4.24 9.50 13.97
C GLN A 66 -4.40 10.67 14.94
N HIS A 67 -5.32 10.60 15.90
CA HIS A 67 -5.50 11.62 16.93
C HIS A 67 -4.25 11.80 17.79
N GLU A 68 -3.50 10.72 18.02
CA GLU A 68 -2.28 10.74 18.81
C GLU A 68 -1.17 11.56 18.15
N ARG A 69 -1.14 11.58 16.81
CA ARG A 69 -0.18 12.37 16.02
C ARG A 69 -0.69 13.76 15.71
N ASN A 70 -1.99 13.90 15.51
CA ASN A 70 -2.63 15.15 15.17
C ASN A 70 -3.97 15.28 15.93
N PRO A 71 -4.00 16.00 17.06
CA PRO A 71 -5.22 16.17 17.86
C PRO A 71 -6.40 16.81 17.12
N ALA A 72 -6.18 17.44 15.96
CA ALA A 72 -7.25 17.99 15.13
C ALA A 72 -8.00 16.91 14.32
N LEU A 73 -7.47 15.68 14.24
CA LEU A 73 -8.07 14.56 13.54
C LEU A 73 -8.59 13.52 14.54
N PRO A 74 -9.86 13.07 14.46
CA PRO A 74 -10.33 11.97 15.29
C PRO A 74 -9.79 10.63 14.80
N ASN A 75 -9.61 9.66 15.69
CA ASN A 75 -9.31 8.27 15.31
C ASN A 75 -10.43 7.68 14.43
N ARG A 76 -10.08 6.92 13.40
CA ARG A 76 -11.05 6.35 12.46
C ARG A 76 -10.72 4.91 12.06
N VAL A 77 -11.74 4.07 12.07
CA VAL A 77 -11.73 2.76 11.40
C VAL A 77 -12.64 2.88 10.18
N LEU A 78 -12.09 2.76 8.97
CA LEU A 78 -12.81 3.05 7.74
C LEU A 78 -13.39 1.76 7.17
N ALA A 79 -14.63 1.83 6.68
CA ALA A 79 -15.21 0.76 5.88
C ALA A 79 -14.56 0.70 4.49
N GLU A 80 -14.67 -0.44 3.78
CA GLU A 80 -14.16 -0.57 2.42
C GLU A 80 -14.77 0.45 1.44
N ARG A 81 -16.03 0.86 1.68
CA ARG A 81 -16.72 1.91 0.92
C ARG A 81 -16.06 3.28 1.12
N GLU A 82 -15.62 3.61 2.33
CA GLU A 82 -14.90 4.86 2.60
C GLU A 82 -13.51 4.85 1.94
N TRP A 83 -12.79 3.72 2.02
CA TRP A 83 -11.53 3.55 1.28
C TRP A 83 -11.71 3.59 -0.24
N GLU A 84 -12.86 3.12 -0.75
CA GLU A 84 -13.21 3.23 -2.16
C GLU A 84 -13.37 4.69 -2.59
N HIS A 85 -14.11 5.49 -1.82
CA HIS A 85 -14.23 6.93 -2.09
C HIS A 85 -12.89 7.66 -2.00
N PHE A 86 -12.05 7.34 -1.00
CA PHE A 86 -10.69 7.87 -0.92
C PHE A 86 -9.89 7.55 -2.19
N GLY A 87 -9.95 6.29 -2.65
CA GLY A 87 -9.26 5.84 -3.85
C GLY A 87 -9.70 6.58 -5.11
N GLN A 88 -10.99 6.91 -5.23
CA GLN A 88 -11.54 7.68 -6.35
C GLN A 88 -11.08 9.14 -6.32
N THR A 89 -11.05 9.78 -5.15
CA THR A 89 -10.43 11.11 -4.99
C THR A 89 -8.97 11.07 -5.39
N LEU A 90 -8.21 10.03 -4.98
CA LEU A 90 -6.81 9.89 -5.36
C LEU A 90 -6.61 9.80 -6.88
N LEU A 91 -7.48 9.10 -7.61
CA LEU A 91 -7.41 9.08 -9.09
C LEU A 91 -7.49 10.49 -9.67
N GLN A 92 -8.42 11.30 -9.17
CA GLN A 92 -8.61 12.66 -9.66
C GLN A 92 -7.39 13.53 -9.35
N ARG A 93 -6.84 13.42 -8.14
CA ARG A 93 -5.63 14.18 -7.76
C ARG A 93 -4.38 13.73 -8.51
N ASP A 94 -4.28 12.45 -8.86
CA ASP A 94 -3.22 11.89 -9.71
C ASP A 94 -3.37 12.38 -11.15
N LEU A 95 -4.57 12.29 -11.74
CA LEU A 95 -4.86 12.75 -13.10
C LEU A 95 -4.54 14.23 -13.29
N GLU A 96 -4.92 15.08 -12.31
CA GLU A 96 -4.58 16.51 -12.31
C GLU A 96 -3.07 16.76 -12.49
N ARG A 97 -2.21 15.88 -11.98
CA ARG A 97 -0.75 16.00 -12.09
C ARG A 97 -0.26 15.60 -13.47
N ARG A 98 -0.83 14.52 -14.01
CA ARG A 98 -0.52 14.02 -15.35
C ARG A 98 -0.91 15.03 -16.42
N GLU A 99 -2.10 15.62 -16.31
CA GLU A 99 -2.58 16.68 -17.20
C GLU A 99 -1.63 17.89 -17.20
N ARG A 100 -1.21 18.36 -16.01
CA ARG A 100 -0.25 19.48 -15.91
C ARG A 100 1.06 19.19 -16.62
N TRP A 101 1.60 17.99 -16.48
CA TRP A 101 2.85 17.63 -17.15
C TRP A 101 2.68 17.49 -18.67
N LEU A 102 1.54 16.97 -19.12
CA LEU A 102 1.22 16.91 -20.54
C LEU A 102 1.08 18.32 -21.14
N ASP A 103 0.36 19.22 -20.47
CA ASP A 103 0.21 20.62 -20.87
C ASP A 103 1.55 21.37 -20.91
N ALA A 104 2.50 21.00 -20.04
CA ALA A 104 3.86 21.52 -20.03
C ALA A 104 4.78 20.90 -21.11
N GLY A 105 4.26 20.03 -21.98
CA GLY A 105 5.04 19.35 -23.00
C GLY A 105 6.02 18.30 -22.45
N LYS A 106 5.71 17.70 -21.29
CA LYS A 106 6.50 16.67 -20.60
C LYS A 106 5.74 15.35 -20.52
N PRO A 107 5.51 14.66 -21.66
CA PRO A 107 4.71 13.44 -21.70
C PRO A 107 5.33 12.28 -20.91
N ASP A 108 6.65 12.27 -20.76
CA ASP A 108 7.43 11.34 -19.95
C ASP A 108 7.11 11.48 -18.46
N LEU A 109 7.08 12.71 -17.94
CA LEU A 109 6.70 12.99 -16.55
C LEU A 109 5.19 12.81 -16.32
N ALA A 110 4.37 13.01 -17.35
CA ALA A 110 2.95 12.70 -17.28
C ALA A 110 2.70 11.18 -17.13
N LEU A 111 3.55 10.33 -17.71
CA LEU A 111 3.49 8.88 -17.54
C LEU A 111 4.09 8.43 -16.19
N ASN A 112 5.27 8.94 -15.87
CA ASN A 112 6.04 8.58 -14.68
C ASN A 112 6.12 9.80 -13.77
N LEU A 113 5.10 9.97 -12.93
CA LEU A 113 5.00 11.14 -12.07
C LEU A 113 6.20 11.18 -11.09
N PRO A 114 6.85 12.35 -10.94
CA PRO A 114 7.85 12.55 -9.89
C PRO A 114 7.26 12.21 -8.52
N GLY A 115 8.08 11.67 -7.62
CA GLY A 115 7.64 11.28 -6.28
C GLY A 115 7.03 12.43 -5.48
N ARG A 116 7.44 13.68 -5.79
CA ARG A 116 6.82 14.88 -5.23
C ARG A 116 5.37 15.08 -5.69
N ASP A 117 5.06 14.89 -6.97
CA ASP A 117 3.71 15.03 -7.48
C ASP A 117 2.79 13.92 -6.96
N VAL A 118 3.30 12.69 -6.90
CA VAL A 118 2.60 11.56 -6.29
C VAL A 118 2.26 11.86 -4.84
N GLN A 119 3.22 12.36 -4.05
CA GLN A 119 2.96 12.74 -2.67
C GLN A 119 1.88 13.82 -2.56
N VAL A 120 1.95 14.88 -3.38
CA VAL A 120 0.97 15.96 -3.31
C VAL A 120 -0.44 15.46 -3.67
N ALA A 121 -0.57 14.51 -4.60
CA ALA A 121 -1.85 13.88 -4.90
C ALA A 121 -2.40 13.10 -3.68
N HIS A 122 -1.56 12.29 -3.03
CA HIS A 122 -1.92 11.57 -1.80
C HIS A 122 -2.30 12.52 -0.66
N ASP A 123 -1.48 13.54 -0.38
CA ASP A 123 -1.73 14.50 0.68
C ASP A 123 -3.08 15.18 0.55
N LYS A 124 -3.40 15.63 -0.68
CA LYS A 124 -4.70 16.25 -0.96
C LYS A 124 -5.84 15.28 -0.73
N ALA A 125 -5.71 14.04 -1.20
CA ALA A 125 -6.74 13.01 -1.00
C ALA A 125 -6.93 12.69 0.49
N PHE A 126 -5.85 12.51 1.26
CA PHE A 126 -5.95 12.22 2.69
C PHE A 126 -6.60 13.38 3.45
N VAL A 127 -6.17 14.62 3.19
CA VAL A 127 -6.73 15.82 3.82
C VAL A 127 -8.23 15.97 3.53
N GLU A 128 -8.64 15.79 2.27
CA GLU A 128 -10.05 15.86 1.86
C GLU A 128 -10.92 14.83 2.59
N HIS A 129 -10.36 13.66 2.85
CA HIS A 129 -11.00 12.58 3.58
C HIS A 129 -10.79 12.65 5.10
N ARG A 130 -10.26 13.76 5.65
CA ARG A 130 -9.98 13.93 7.10
C ARG A 130 -9.10 12.81 7.67
N LEU A 131 -8.07 12.46 6.90
CA LEU A 131 -7.05 11.50 7.26
C LEU A 131 -5.69 12.20 7.32
N ASP A 132 -4.83 11.74 8.23
CA ASP A 132 -3.45 12.20 8.30
C ASP A 132 -2.72 11.77 7.01
N PRO A 133 -2.04 12.67 6.28
CA PRO A 133 -1.22 12.31 5.13
C PRO A 133 -0.17 11.21 5.40
N ASN A 134 0.26 11.04 6.66
CA ASN A 134 1.14 9.96 7.08
C ASN A 134 0.48 8.58 7.05
N CYS A 135 -0.80 8.46 6.69
CA CYS A 135 -1.42 7.20 6.32
C CYS A 135 -0.80 6.63 5.02
N TRP A 136 -0.17 7.48 4.18
CA TRP A 136 0.59 7.02 3.04
C TRP A 136 1.96 6.48 3.48
N THR A 137 2.17 5.18 3.34
CA THR A 137 3.37 4.47 3.82
C THR A 137 4.70 5.13 3.40
N PRO A 138 4.92 5.53 2.13
CA PRO A 138 6.17 6.15 1.70
C PRO A 138 6.41 7.56 2.25
N ARG A 139 5.37 8.28 2.69
CA ARG A 139 5.45 9.72 3.01
C ARG A 139 6.53 10.03 4.03
N ILE A 140 6.56 9.29 5.14
CA ILE A 140 7.47 9.55 6.25
C ILE A 140 8.93 9.46 5.78
N LEU A 141 9.26 8.44 4.97
CA LEU A 141 10.59 8.27 4.41
C LEU A 141 10.92 9.35 3.40
N LEU A 142 10.04 9.62 2.44
CA LEU A 142 10.28 10.64 1.42
C LEU A 142 10.45 12.04 2.02
N GLU A 143 9.60 12.44 2.98
CA GLU A 143 9.73 13.72 3.68
C GLU A 143 11.03 13.80 4.48
N ALA A 144 11.42 12.74 5.20
CA ALA A 144 12.68 12.71 5.93
C ALA A 144 13.88 12.84 4.97
N THR A 145 13.88 12.12 3.85
CA THR A 145 14.94 12.19 2.85
C THR A 145 15.02 13.58 2.23
N ARG A 146 13.89 14.20 1.89
CA ARG A 146 13.87 15.58 1.36
C ARG A 146 14.44 16.57 2.35
N LYS A 147 14.03 16.46 3.62
CA LYS A 147 14.41 17.41 4.67
C LYS A 147 15.88 17.28 5.09
N ASN A 148 16.39 16.04 5.19
CA ASN A 148 17.68 15.76 5.79
C ASN A 148 18.78 15.44 4.76
N VAL A 149 18.42 15.16 3.49
CA VAL A 149 19.36 14.83 2.42
C VAL A 149 19.18 15.78 1.23
N SER A 150 18.19 15.57 0.38
CA SER A 150 17.82 16.46 -0.75
C SER A 150 16.55 15.98 -1.47
N GLU A 151 15.98 16.83 -2.32
CA GLU A 151 14.89 16.42 -3.23
C GLU A 151 15.34 15.31 -4.20
N ASP A 152 16.53 15.43 -4.79
CA ASP A 152 17.09 14.41 -5.69
C ASP A 152 17.28 13.06 -5.00
N ALA A 153 17.67 13.06 -3.72
CA ALA A 153 17.78 11.83 -2.94
C ALA A 153 16.40 11.20 -2.71
N ALA A 154 15.38 12.00 -2.41
CA ALA A 154 14.03 11.50 -2.22
C ALA A 154 13.44 10.94 -3.53
N GLU A 155 13.73 11.57 -4.67
CA GLU A 155 13.35 11.03 -5.98
C GLU A 155 14.05 9.70 -6.25
N LYS A 156 15.35 9.56 -5.93
CA LYS A 156 16.05 8.26 -6.04
C LYS A 156 15.43 7.20 -5.15
N VAL A 157 15.05 7.53 -3.91
CA VAL A 157 14.35 6.61 -3.01
C VAL A 157 13.02 6.17 -3.62
N TRP A 158 12.24 7.12 -4.14
CA TRP A 158 10.96 6.84 -4.81
C TRP A 158 11.14 5.89 -5.99
N GLN A 159 12.05 6.19 -6.92
CA GLN A 159 12.34 5.34 -8.07
C GLN A 159 12.81 3.93 -7.68
N GLN A 160 13.57 3.81 -6.58
CA GLN A 160 13.98 2.50 -6.05
C GLN A 160 12.84 1.73 -5.36
N MET A 161 11.82 2.41 -4.84
CA MET A 161 10.60 1.76 -4.34
C MET A 161 9.74 1.23 -5.49
N LEU A 162 9.74 1.92 -6.63
CA LEU A 162 9.01 1.50 -7.83
C LEU A 162 9.68 0.34 -8.55
N ASN A 163 11.02 0.32 -8.56
CA ASN A 163 11.78 -0.71 -9.24
C ASN A 163 11.54 -2.10 -8.59
N ASN A 164 10.97 -3.01 -9.38
CA ASN A 164 10.64 -4.38 -8.98
C ASN A 164 11.68 -5.42 -9.47
N ASP A 165 12.78 -4.98 -10.08
CA ASP A 165 13.86 -5.86 -10.50
C ASP A 165 14.47 -6.56 -9.27
N ASN A 166 14.38 -7.90 -9.25
CA ASN A 166 14.68 -8.82 -8.13
C ASN A 166 13.62 -8.95 -7.01
N ARG A 167 12.56 -9.73 -7.29
CA ARG A 167 11.79 -10.57 -6.33
C ARG A 167 11.64 -9.97 -4.92
N GLY A 168 11.23 -8.70 -4.81
CA GLY A 168 10.95 -7.84 -3.65
C GLY A 168 11.76 -7.94 -2.33
N LEU A 169 12.74 -8.85 -2.18
CA LEU A 169 13.76 -8.82 -1.14
C LEU A 169 14.61 -7.55 -1.26
N SER A 170 14.85 -7.10 -2.49
CA SER A 170 15.59 -5.86 -2.77
C SER A 170 14.84 -4.61 -2.27
N ARG A 171 13.50 -4.57 -2.38
CA ARG A 171 12.70 -3.42 -1.90
C ARG A 171 12.73 -3.28 -0.38
N ALA A 172 12.65 -4.39 0.35
CA ALA A 172 12.73 -4.39 1.81
C ALA A 172 14.11 -3.91 2.28
N THR A 173 15.19 -4.44 1.69
CA THR A 173 16.57 -4.02 2.04
C THR A 173 16.85 -2.55 1.68
N ASN A 174 16.32 -2.06 0.55
CA ASN A 174 16.48 -0.67 0.13
C ASN A 174 15.73 0.29 1.08
N THR A 175 14.51 -0.06 1.47
CA THR A 175 13.70 0.76 2.40
C THR A 175 14.38 0.91 3.77
N VAL A 176 14.99 -0.17 4.28
CA VAL A 176 15.75 -0.14 5.54
C VAL A 176 16.96 0.78 5.42
N GLY A 177 17.79 0.60 4.39
CA GLY A 177 18.99 1.42 4.17
C GLY A 177 18.66 2.91 4.06
N HIS A 178 17.62 3.26 3.31
CA HIS A 178 17.17 4.65 3.16
C HIS A 178 16.65 5.26 4.46
N ALA A 179 15.92 4.49 5.27
CA ALA A 179 15.43 4.97 6.56
C ALA A 179 16.59 5.37 7.48
N TYR A 180 17.62 4.53 7.62
CA TYR A 180 18.79 4.84 8.46
C TYR A 180 19.69 5.94 7.88
N ALA A 181 19.69 6.13 6.55
CA ALA A 181 20.40 7.24 5.93
C ALA A 181 19.67 8.59 6.11
N ALA A 182 18.33 8.58 6.16
CA ALA A 182 17.51 9.79 6.13
C ALA A 182 16.98 10.24 7.50
N MET A 183 16.97 9.38 8.52
CA MET A 183 16.35 9.64 9.82
C MET A 183 17.33 9.42 10.98
N PRO A 184 17.13 10.08 12.13
CA PRO A 184 17.78 9.67 13.37
C PRO A 184 17.53 8.19 13.68
N TRP A 185 18.53 7.51 14.23
CA TRP A 185 18.51 6.06 14.45
C TRP A 185 17.22 5.53 15.11
N GLY A 186 16.75 6.19 16.17
CA GLY A 186 15.51 5.80 16.85
C GLY A 186 14.26 5.90 15.96
N GLN A 187 14.18 6.93 15.12
CA GLN A 187 13.06 7.11 14.18
C GLN A 187 13.12 6.10 13.03
N ALA A 188 14.31 5.87 12.48
CA ALA A 188 14.53 4.83 11.46
C ALA A 188 14.13 3.45 11.99
N THR A 189 14.56 3.11 13.21
CA THR A 189 14.23 1.84 13.88
C THR A 189 12.72 1.69 14.05
N ALA A 190 12.04 2.71 14.55
CA ALA A 190 10.59 2.69 14.75
C ALA A 190 9.82 2.54 13.43
N TYR A 191 10.24 3.27 12.38
CA TYR A 191 9.64 3.18 11.05
C TYR A 191 9.80 1.77 10.44
N VAL A 192 11.03 1.24 10.45
CA VAL A 192 11.34 -0.10 9.93
C VAL A 192 10.61 -1.19 10.71
N ALA A 193 10.60 -1.12 12.04
CA ALA A 193 9.89 -2.08 12.89
C ALA A 193 8.37 -2.06 12.62
N LYS A 194 7.79 -0.86 12.44
CA LYS A 194 6.37 -0.72 12.09
C LYS A 194 6.05 -1.40 10.76
N LEU A 195 6.85 -1.18 9.72
CA LEU A 195 6.66 -1.85 8.43
C LEU A 195 6.82 -3.37 8.53
N GLY A 196 7.86 -3.84 9.22
CA GLY A 196 8.09 -5.27 9.43
C GLY A 196 6.95 -5.97 10.18
N PHE A 197 6.32 -5.28 11.14
CA PHE A 197 5.13 -5.78 11.83
C PHE A 197 3.95 -5.99 10.87
N TYR A 198 3.64 -5.01 10.01
CA TYR A 198 2.57 -5.16 9.02
C TYR A 198 2.88 -6.23 7.99
N GLU A 199 4.14 -6.30 7.52
CA GLU A 199 4.57 -7.32 6.57
C GLU A 199 4.39 -8.73 7.15
N ALA A 200 4.88 -8.98 8.36
CA ALA A 200 4.71 -10.27 9.04
C ALA A 200 3.22 -10.61 9.25
N THR A 201 2.43 -9.64 9.70
CA THR A 201 1.00 -9.84 9.97
C THR A 201 0.24 -10.14 8.68
N MET A 202 0.48 -9.41 7.59
CA MET A 202 -0.22 -9.62 6.32
C MET A 202 0.23 -10.91 5.63
N ALA A 203 1.52 -11.27 5.70
CA ALA A 203 2.00 -12.54 5.15
C ALA A 203 1.34 -13.76 5.80
N ASP A 204 1.00 -13.66 7.09
CA ASP A 204 0.34 -14.74 7.84
C ASP A 204 -1.19 -14.71 7.70
N GLN A 205 -1.79 -13.52 7.85
CA GLN A 205 -3.23 -13.39 8.10
C GLN A 205 -4.05 -12.86 6.91
N ALA A 206 -3.45 -12.26 5.89
CA ALA A 206 -4.24 -11.62 4.84
C ALA A 206 -5.02 -12.65 4.00
N LEU A 207 -6.27 -12.29 3.68
CA LEU A 207 -7.08 -12.93 2.65
C LEU A 207 -7.20 -11.98 1.45
N PRO A 208 -7.10 -12.49 0.21
CA PRO A 208 -7.29 -11.66 -0.98
C PRO A 208 -8.68 -11.01 -0.99
N ALA A 209 -8.78 -9.75 -1.40
CA ALA A 209 -10.07 -9.08 -1.57
C ALA A 209 -10.78 -9.45 -2.88
N SER A 210 -10.18 -10.34 -3.69
CA SER A 210 -10.72 -10.79 -4.97
C SER A 210 -11.93 -11.72 -4.87
N ASN A 211 -12.23 -12.26 -3.68
CA ASN A 211 -13.46 -13.01 -3.44
C ASN A 211 -14.45 -12.13 -2.65
N PRO A 212 -15.55 -11.65 -3.26
CA PRO A 212 -16.53 -10.81 -2.57
C PRO A 212 -17.30 -11.57 -1.48
N ASN A 213 -17.32 -12.90 -1.54
CA ASN A 213 -18.02 -13.76 -0.58
C ASN A 213 -17.16 -14.14 0.64
N VAL A 214 -15.93 -13.62 0.77
CA VAL A 214 -15.03 -13.90 1.89
C VAL A 214 -14.45 -12.60 2.45
N ILE A 215 -14.78 -12.26 3.69
CA ILE A 215 -14.37 -11.00 4.33
C ILE A 215 -13.74 -11.30 5.69
N GLY A 216 -12.56 -10.75 5.95
CA GLY A 216 -11.84 -10.91 7.22
C GLY A 216 -10.38 -11.31 7.01
N ILE A 217 -9.84 -12.07 7.96
CA ILE A 217 -8.47 -12.57 7.98
C ILE A 217 -8.46 -14.10 8.08
N ARG A 218 -7.31 -14.72 7.81
CA ARG A 218 -7.18 -16.18 7.77
C ARG A 218 -7.64 -16.88 9.06
N SER A 219 -7.32 -16.30 10.23
CA SER A 219 -7.75 -16.82 11.54
C SER A 219 -9.22 -16.51 11.88
N SER A 220 -9.88 -15.58 11.18
CA SER A 220 -11.25 -15.20 11.49
C SER A 220 -11.86 -14.46 10.31
N TYR A 221 -12.78 -15.12 9.59
CA TYR A 221 -13.45 -14.56 8.44
C TYR A 221 -14.93 -14.91 8.39
N HIS A 222 -15.67 -14.18 7.58
CA HIS A 222 -17.06 -14.47 7.23
C HIS A 222 -17.15 -14.94 5.78
N GLY A 223 -17.84 -16.05 5.57
CA GLY A 223 -18.18 -16.60 4.26
C GLY A 223 -19.66 -16.38 3.94
N TYR A 224 -19.98 -15.94 2.72
CA TYR A 224 -21.35 -15.77 2.25
C TYR A 224 -21.84 -17.03 1.51
N ASP A 225 -22.96 -17.59 1.96
CA ASP A 225 -23.70 -18.61 1.22
C ASP A 225 -24.72 -17.94 0.29
N GLU A 226 -24.44 -17.97 -1.01
CA GLU A 226 -25.30 -17.34 -2.02
C GLU A 226 -26.67 -18.02 -2.18
N LYS A 227 -26.77 -19.32 -1.89
CA LYS A 227 -28.05 -20.04 -2.01
C LYS A 227 -28.97 -19.72 -0.84
N ALA A 228 -28.39 -19.64 0.35
CA ALA A 228 -29.14 -19.33 1.57
C ALA A 228 -29.32 -17.82 1.79
N GLY A 229 -28.47 -16.99 1.19
CA GLY A 229 -28.45 -15.54 1.40
C GLY A 229 -27.95 -15.16 2.78
N THR A 230 -27.02 -15.93 3.36
CA THR A 230 -26.60 -15.79 4.76
C THR A 230 -25.09 -15.79 4.93
N TRP A 231 -24.62 -15.06 5.93
CA TRP A 231 -23.21 -15.05 6.35
C TRP A 231 -22.93 -16.11 7.42
N HIS A 232 -21.75 -16.72 7.35
CA HIS A 232 -21.23 -17.63 8.36
C HIS A 232 -19.86 -17.15 8.82
N HIS A 233 -19.67 -16.99 10.14
CA HIS A 233 -18.40 -16.73 10.76
C HIS A 233 -17.60 -18.02 10.92
N HIS A 234 -16.34 -17.99 10.49
CA HIS A 234 -15.36 -19.08 10.56
C HIS A 234 -14.24 -18.67 11.52
N PRO A 235 -14.35 -18.98 12.82
CA PRO A 235 -13.30 -18.72 13.80
C PRO A 235 -12.15 -19.73 13.70
N GLU A 236 -10.97 -19.33 14.16
CA GLU A 236 -9.80 -20.20 14.22
C GLU A 236 -10.08 -21.44 15.08
N GLY A 237 -9.91 -22.63 14.49
CA GLY A 237 -10.08 -23.91 15.19
C GLY A 237 -11.51 -24.25 15.62
N GLY A 238 -12.52 -23.47 15.20
CA GLY A 238 -13.92 -23.67 15.57
C GLY A 238 -14.82 -24.12 14.40
N LEU A 239 -16.06 -24.45 14.72
CA LEU A 239 -17.09 -24.76 13.73
C LEU A 239 -17.70 -23.47 13.17
N PRO A 240 -18.02 -23.41 11.86
CA PRO A 240 -18.68 -22.25 11.27
C PRO A 240 -20.05 -21.99 11.91
N MET A 241 -20.38 -20.72 12.17
CA MET A 241 -21.61 -20.31 12.82
C MET A 241 -22.31 -19.25 11.96
N GLN A 242 -23.63 -19.32 11.80
CA GLN A 242 -24.36 -18.28 11.09
C GLN A 242 -24.22 -16.93 11.84
N GLU A 243 -23.81 -15.87 11.12
CA GLU A 243 -23.77 -14.52 11.66
C GLU A 243 -25.20 -13.96 11.72
N ARG A 244 -25.62 -13.55 12.91
CA ARG A 244 -26.98 -13.05 13.18
C ARG A 244 -27.00 -11.63 13.70
N ASN A 245 -25.83 -11.06 14.02
CA ASN A 245 -25.75 -9.67 14.41
C ASN A 245 -26.03 -8.78 13.20
N ALA A 246 -27.19 -8.10 13.22
CA ALA A 246 -27.65 -7.28 12.10
C ALA A 246 -26.61 -6.23 11.66
N ARG A 247 -25.90 -5.60 12.60
CA ARG A 247 -24.88 -4.59 12.30
C ARG A 247 -23.65 -5.19 11.61
N VAL A 248 -23.26 -6.41 12.00
CA VAL A 248 -22.15 -7.12 11.35
C VAL A 248 -22.57 -7.55 9.93
N VAL A 249 -23.77 -8.12 9.78
CA VAL A 249 -24.33 -8.50 8.48
C VAL A 249 -24.43 -7.29 7.52
N GLU A 250 -24.86 -6.14 8.01
CA GLU A 250 -24.92 -4.90 7.22
C GLU A 250 -23.53 -4.50 6.70
N GLY A 251 -22.51 -4.45 7.56
CA GLY A 251 -21.14 -4.11 7.14
C GLY A 251 -20.52 -5.14 6.18
N LEU A 252 -20.83 -6.43 6.35
CA LEU A 252 -20.42 -7.48 5.43
C LEU A 252 -21.09 -7.34 4.06
N ASN A 253 -22.39 -7.04 4.03
CA ASN A 253 -23.12 -6.79 2.80
C ASN A 253 -22.60 -5.56 2.05
N GLU A 254 -22.34 -4.46 2.76
CA GLU A 254 -21.75 -3.24 2.17
C GLU A 254 -20.38 -3.54 1.56
N THR A 255 -19.53 -4.27 2.29
CA THR A 255 -18.20 -4.66 1.81
C THR A 255 -18.30 -5.57 0.58
N ARG A 256 -19.21 -6.54 0.60
CA ARG A 256 -19.47 -7.43 -0.54
C ARG A 256 -19.96 -6.65 -1.77
N GLU A 257 -20.87 -5.70 -1.57
CA GLU A 257 -21.37 -4.83 -2.64
C GLU A 257 -20.23 -4.03 -3.29
N VAL A 258 -19.36 -3.40 -2.50
CA VAL A 258 -18.18 -2.68 -3.03
C VAL A 258 -17.31 -3.60 -3.90
N ARG A 259 -17.06 -4.83 -3.44
CA ARG A 259 -16.22 -5.78 -4.18
C ARG A 259 -16.88 -6.26 -5.47
N LEU A 260 -18.19 -6.51 -5.47
CA LEU A 260 -18.95 -6.82 -6.68
C LEU A 260 -18.95 -5.66 -7.69
N GLU A 261 -19.12 -4.42 -7.21
CA GLU A 261 -19.00 -3.23 -8.06
C GLU A 261 -17.61 -3.13 -8.68
N ARG A 262 -16.55 -3.40 -7.91
CA ARG A 262 -15.17 -3.44 -8.44
C ARG A 262 -15.01 -4.50 -9.51
N GLU A 263 -15.53 -5.71 -9.31
CA GLU A 263 -15.51 -6.78 -10.32
C GLU A 263 -16.24 -6.36 -11.60
N GLN A 264 -17.41 -5.74 -11.46
CA GLN A 264 -18.18 -5.23 -12.60
C GLN A 264 -17.41 -4.13 -13.34
N LYS A 265 -16.90 -3.11 -12.63
CA LYS A 265 -16.09 -2.02 -13.20
C LYS A 265 -14.82 -2.53 -13.84
N ALA A 266 -14.20 -3.58 -13.30
CA ALA A 266 -13.06 -4.22 -13.94
C ALA A 266 -13.42 -4.77 -15.33
N THR A 267 -14.66 -5.00 -15.70
CA THR A 267 -15.03 -5.38 -17.09
C THR A 267 -15.36 -4.21 -18.01
N GLN A 268 -15.43 -2.98 -17.48
CA GLN A 268 -15.82 -1.78 -18.21
C GLN A 268 -14.58 -1.09 -18.78
N PHE A 269 -14.25 -1.42 -20.02
CA PHE A 269 -13.13 -0.85 -20.73
C PHE A 269 -13.55 0.35 -21.56
N HIS A 270 -12.74 1.40 -21.57
CA HIS A 270 -12.88 2.48 -22.52
C HIS A 270 -12.75 1.94 -23.97
N PRO A 271 -13.55 2.40 -24.94
CA PRO A 271 -13.50 1.90 -26.33
C PRO A 271 -12.11 1.98 -26.95
N ASP A 272 -11.36 3.03 -26.63
CA ASP A 272 -10.01 3.26 -27.14
C ASP A 272 -8.89 2.59 -26.34
N ASP A 273 -9.19 1.92 -25.22
CA ASP A 273 -8.20 1.19 -24.46
C ASP A 273 -7.79 -0.09 -25.20
N SER A 274 -6.54 -0.18 -25.64
CA SER A 274 -5.97 -1.37 -26.27
C SER A 274 -5.57 -2.45 -25.26
N TYR A 275 -5.42 -2.11 -23.99
CA TYR A 275 -4.93 -2.97 -22.92
C TYR A 275 -6.07 -3.76 -22.27
N ARG A 276 -6.60 -4.72 -23.03
CA ARG A 276 -7.75 -5.54 -22.63
C ARG A 276 -7.41 -6.66 -21.64
N GLN A 277 -6.14 -7.01 -21.51
CA GLN A 277 -5.72 -8.09 -20.63
C GLN A 277 -5.64 -7.61 -19.18
N ARG A 278 -6.01 -8.51 -18.25
CA ARG A 278 -5.85 -8.25 -16.81
C ARG A 278 -4.42 -8.61 -16.44
N ILE A 279 -3.64 -7.62 -16.01
CA ILE A 279 -2.27 -7.83 -15.52
C ILE A 279 -2.33 -8.63 -14.23
N GLU A 280 -1.47 -9.63 -14.07
CA GLU A 280 -1.25 -10.29 -12.79
C GLU A 280 -0.33 -9.45 -11.91
N THR A 281 -0.72 -9.21 -10.67
CA THR A 281 0.19 -8.66 -9.68
C THR A 281 1.00 -9.82 -9.09
N VAL A 282 2.30 -9.61 -8.83
CA VAL A 282 3.16 -10.71 -8.34
C VAL A 282 2.68 -11.16 -6.95
N THR A 283 2.10 -12.36 -6.87
CA THR A 283 1.76 -13.01 -5.61
C THR A 283 3.01 -13.65 -5.00
N TYR A 284 3.34 -13.29 -3.75
CA TYR A 284 4.30 -14.08 -2.98
C TYR A 284 3.66 -15.44 -2.67
N PRO A 285 4.35 -16.57 -2.91
CA PRO A 285 3.89 -17.83 -2.37
C PRO A 285 3.88 -17.70 -0.83
N PRO A 286 2.88 -18.28 -0.14
CA PRO A 286 2.90 -18.33 1.31
C PRO A 286 4.20 -19.01 1.74
N SER A 287 4.98 -18.36 2.59
CA SER A 287 6.21 -18.92 3.12
C SER A 287 5.89 -20.26 3.78
N HIS A 288 6.43 -21.35 3.24
CA HIS A 288 6.55 -22.58 3.99
C HIS A 288 7.32 -22.26 5.27
N ARG A 289 6.74 -22.58 6.43
CA ARG A 289 7.40 -22.48 7.74
C ARG A 289 8.77 -23.15 7.68
N SER A 290 9.83 -22.37 7.55
CA SER A 290 11.16 -22.80 7.98
C SER A 290 11.30 -22.38 9.44
N SER A 291 11.16 -23.38 10.31
CA SER A 291 11.54 -23.32 11.71
C SER A 291 13.05 -23.11 11.79
N THR A 292 13.50 -21.85 11.81
CA THR A 292 14.80 -21.47 12.36
C THR A 292 14.70 -20.03 12.82
N ALA A 293 14.66 -19.83 14.14
CA ALA A 293 14.81 -18.53 14.76
C ALA A 293 16.14 -17.88 14.35
N PRO A 294 16.21 -16.54 14.14
CA PRO A 294 17.48 -15.87 13.90
C PRO A 294 18.36 -15.95 15.15
N ARG A 295 19.57 -16.47 15.00
CA ARG A 295 20.64 -16.28 15.98
C ARG A 295 21.02 -14.80 16.02
N GLU A 296 21.27 -14.31 17.23
CA GLU A 296 21.76 -12.95 17.50
C GLU A 296 23.00 -12.61 16.65
N PRO A 297 23.12 -11.38 16.12
CA PRO A 297 24.33 -10.92 15.47
C PRO A 297 25.32 -10.42 16.53
N THR A 298 26.25 -11.29 16.93
CA THR A 298 27.45 -10.86 17.68
C THR A 298 28.60 -10.61 16.70
N GLU A 299 29.31 -9.52 16.95
CA GLU A 299 30.69 -9.22 16.51
C GLU A 299 30.89 -8.62 15.12
N CYS A 300 30.82 -7.29 15.04
CA CYS A 300 31.79 -6.48 14.31
C CYS A 300 32.13 -5.22 15.13
N LEU A 301 33.01 -5.36 16.11
CA LEU A 301 33.73 -4.24 16.74
C LEU A 301 35.19 -4.65 16.90
N GLY A 302 36.00 -4.28 15.91
CA GLY A 302 37.44 -4.22 16.03
C GLY A 302 37.85 -2.75 16.17
N PHE A 303 38.11 -2.29 17.39
CA PHE A 303 39.08 -1.22 17.66
C PHE A 303 39.53 -1.28 19.13
N ASN A 304 40.77 -1.77 19.29
CA ASN A 304 41.80 -1.45 20.27
C ASN A 304 41.45 -1.16 21.74
N ASN A 305 41.84 -2.14 22.57
CA ASN A 305 42.82 -2.01 23.67
C ASN A 305 42.87 -0.67 24.42
N LEU A 306 42.52 -0.72 25.71
CA LEU A 306 43.34 -0.20 26.81
C LEU A 306 42.87 -0.79 28.15
N THR A 307 43.71 -1.68 28.70
CA THR A 307 44.05 -1.85 30.13
C THR A 307 42.94 -1.92 31.20
N ARG A 308 42.71 -3.13 31.71
CA ARG A 308 42.21 -3.37 33.09
C ARG A 308 43.35 -3.18 34.10
N PRO A 309 43.02 -2.70 35.32
CA PRO A 309 43.60 -3.25 36.52
C PRO A 309 42.55 -3.97 37.39
N THR A 310 43.02 -5.06 37.96
CA THR A 310 42.43 -5.97 38.93
C THR A 310 41.88 -5.30 40.20
N GLN A 311 40.70 -5.72 40.66
CA GLN A 311 40.32 -5.66 42.07
C GLN A 311 39.78 -7.02 42.53
N ARG A 312 40.36 -7.53 43.63
CA ARG A 312 39.89 -8.68 44.41
C ARG A 312 38.66 -8.30 45.26
N PRO A 313 37.81 -9.27 45.62
CA PRO A 313 36.63 -9.02 46.46
C PRO A 313 37.02 -8.85 47.93
N ARG A 314 36.21 -8.06 48.66
CA ARG A 314 36.17 -8.04 50.15
C ARG A 314 35.29 -9.19 50.66
N PRO A 315 35.33 -9.55 51.95
CA PRO A 315 36.25 -9.15 53.02
C PRO A 315 37.38 -10.16 53.26
#